data_AF-A0A7S3N658-F1
#
_entry.id   AF-A0A7S3N658-F1
#
_cell.length_a   1.000
_cell.length_b   1.000
_cell.length_c   1.000
_cell.angle_alpha   90.00
_cell.angle_beta   90.00
_cell.angle_gamma   90.00
#
_symmetry.space_group_name_H-M   'P 1'
#
loop_
_entity.id
_entity.type
_entity.pdbx_description
1 polymer ?
#
loop_
_entity_poly.entity_id
_entity_poly.type
_entity_poly.pdbx_seq_one_letter_code
_entity_poly.pdbx_strand_id
1 'polypeptide(L)'
;MKKKIEVWPDKLIRFSCIFADFKHRQQIAIYFTFLFLLRRMMFATMLVVFYQSAHTQITAAVISSLFVLMYLASAKPYKHSILNKFVIFDEICFFFGCVTLFFFSESKLDVPDGLTSDVEDYTGWVLVVIIGLVTGINFAYLLPVKVYESYKAVKALFLYICNLTANRVHTKNDGVRKVNYPDVDTSPQGNHAMKEYLERKGKLHPHNASPENSRFESLADKDITQSYRK
;
A
#
# COMPACT_ATOMS: atom_id res chain seq x y z
N MET A 1 0.78 23.48 6.54
CA MET A 1 0.98 22.19 7.23
C MET A 1 2.27 21.56 6.74
N LYS A 2 3.28 21.36 7.61
CA LYS A 2 4.55 20.72 7.23
C LYS A 2 4.35 19.20 7.14
N LYS A 3 4.50 18.61 5.95
CA LYS A 3 4.56 17.15 5.77
C LYS A 3 5.84 16.63 6.42
N LYS A 4 5.73 15.95 7.57
CA LYS A 4 6.85 15.16 8.11
C LYS A 4 7.11 14.02 7.13
N ILE A 5 8.30 14.01 6.55
CA ILE A 5 8.80 12.88 5.76
C ILE A 5 9.18 11.80 6.79
N GLU A 6 8.34 10.77 6.90
CA GLU A 6 8.53 9.64 7.83
C GLU A 6 9.57 8.68 7.27
N VAL A 7 10.65 8.46 8.03
CA VAL A 7 11.77 7.58 7.69
C VAL A 7 11.40 6.14 8.07
N TRP A 8 11.43 5.25 7.09
CA TRP A 8 11.15 3.83 7.28
C TRP A 8 12.32 3.13 7.98
N PRO A 9 12.09 2.14 8.87
CA PRO A 9 13.16 1.24 9.31
C PRO A 9 13.74 0.52 8.09
N ASP A 10 15.07 0.47 7.96
CA ASP A 10 15.77 0.02 6.74
C ASP A 10 15.30 -1.33 6.19
N LYS A 11 14.81 -2.23 7.05
CA LYS A 11 14.29 -3.56 6.66
C LYS A 11 12.91 -3.53 5.98
N LEU A 12 12.12 -2.48 6.16
CA LEU A 12 10.75 -2.36 5.63
C LEU A 12 10.67 -1.54 4.33
N ILE A 13 11.74 -0.85 3.95
CA ILE A 13 11.80 -0.06 2.70
C ILE A 13 11.44 -0.91 1.48
N ARG A 14 11.82 -2.20 1.49
CA ARG A 14 11.52 -3.14 0.39
C ARG A 14 10.04 -3.47 0.24
N PHE A 15 9.24 -3.31 1.30
CA PHE A 15 7.80 -3.57 1.30
C PHE A 15 6.96 -2.28 1.32
N SER A 16 7.59 -1.10 1.23
CA SER A 16 6.88 0.19 1.27
C SER A 16 5.82 0.32 0.18
N CYS A 17 5.93 -0.38 -0.96
CA CYS A 17 4.91 -0.32 -1.99
C CYS A 17 3.59 -1.01 -1.57
N ILE A 18 3.66 -2.09 -0.79
CA ILE A 18 2.48 -2.85 -0.33
C ILE A 18 1.79 -2.11 0.83
N PHE A 19 2.58 -1.44 1.68
CA PHE A 19 2.07 -0.76 2.88
C PHE A 19 1.90 0.75 2.71
N ALA A 20 2.07 1.29 1.50
CA ALA A 20 2.03 2.73 1.23
C ALA A 20 0.72 3.39 1.73
N ASP A 21 -0.40 2.68 1.62
CA ASP A 21 -1.75 3.19 1.95
C ASP A 21 -2.18 2.94 3.40
N PHE A 22 -1.47 2.08 4.13
CA PHE A 22 -1.79 1.74 5.51
C PHE A 22 -1.28 2.80 6.47
N LYS A 23 -2.06 3.10 7.52
CA LYS A 23 -1.57 3.97 8.60
C LYS A 23 -0.43 3.29 9.35
N HIS A 24 0.81 3.65 9.00
CA HIS A 24 2.04 3.09 9.56
C HIS A 24 2.11 3.20 11.10
N ARG A 25 1.47 4.21 11.69
CA ARG A 25 1.53 4.45 13.14
C ARG A 25 0.73 3.43 13.96
N GLN A 26 -0.16 2.65 13.35
CA GLN A 26 -0.95 1.63 14.05
C GLN A 26 -0.53 0.25 13.54
N GLN A 27 0.27 -0.47 14.33
CA GLN A 27 0.66 -1.87 14.05
C GLN A 27 -0.56 -2.76 13.76
N ILE A 28 -1.70 -2.42 14.38
CA ILE A 28 -2.99 -3.07 14.16
C ILE A 28 -3.37 -3.06 12.67
N ALA A 29 -3.16 -1.95 11.95
CA ALA A 29 -3.55 -1.81 10.55
C ALA A 29 -2.87 -2.82 9.61
N ILE A 30 -1.66 -3.30 9.95
CA ILE A 30 -0.91 -4.28 9.16
C ILE A 30 -1.61 -5.64 9.17
N TYR A 31 -2.26 -6.00 10.28
CA TYR A 31 -2.99 -7.26 10.40
C TYR A 31 -4.27 -7.30 9.57
N PHE A 32 -4.74 -6.17 9.03
CA PHE A 32 -5.95 -6.12 8.23
C PHE A 32 -5.90 -7.08 7.03
N THR A 33 -4.80 -7.07 6.27
CA THR A 33 -4.63 -7.93 5.11
C THR A 33 -4.66 -9.42 5.50
N PHE A 34 -4.01 -9.75 6.62
CA PHE A 34 -4.00 -11.11 7.14
C PHE A 34 -5.39 -11.56 7.61
N LEU A 35 -6.10 -10.70 8.35
CA LEU A 35 -7.46 -10.96 8.84
C LEU A 35 -8.43 -11.18 7.67
N PHE A 36 -8.31 -10.38 6.62
CA PHE A 36 -9.13 -10.51 5.42
C PHE A 36 -8.89 -11.82 4.66
N LEU A 37 -7.62 -12.22 4.51
CA LEU A 37 -7.25 -13.51 3.92
C LEU A 37 -7.74 -14.69 4.77
N LEU A 38 -7.52 -14.63 6.08
CA LEU A 38 -7.94 -15.66 7.03
C LEU A 38 -9.46 -15.87 6.97
N ARG A 39 -10.23 -14.78 6.93
CA ARG A 39 -11.69 -14.84 6.77
C ARG A 39 -12.11 -15.52 5.48
N ARG A 40 -11.45 -15.20 4.35
CA ARG A 40 -11.74 -15.86 3.07
C ARG A 40 -11.43 -17.35 3.11
N MET A 41 -10.33 -17.75 3.74
CA MET A 41 -10.01 -19.17 3.93
C MET A 41 -11.02 -19.86 4.85
N MET A 42 -11.47 -19.18 5.91
CA MET A 42 -12.53 -19.69 6.80
C MET A 42 -13.82 -19.91 6.01
N PHE A 43 -14.25 -18.95 5.19
CA PHE A 43 -15.45 -19.11 4.35
C PHE A 43 -15.34 -20.26 3.37
N ALA A 44 -14.21 -20.38 2.66
CA ALA A 44 -13.99 -21.49 1.74
C ALA A 44 -14.04 -22.84 2.48
N THR A 45 -13.45 -22.91 3.68
CA THR A 45 -13.49 -24.10 4.52
C THR A 45 -14.92 -24.41 4.98
N MET A 46 -15.69 -23.40 5.40
CA MET A 46 -17.08 -23.56 5.83
C MET A 46 -17.96 -24.09 4.70
N LEU A 47 -17.79 -23.59 3.47
CA LEU A 47 -18.53 -24.06 2.29
C LEU A 47 -18.27 -25.54 1.99
N VAL A 48 -17.03 -26.01 2.14
CA VAL A 48 -16.67 -27.40 1.85
C VAL A 48 -17.05 -28.35 2.98
N VAL A 49 -16.71 -28.00 4.23
CA VAL A 49 -16.89 -28.88 5.38
C VAL A 49 -18.34 -28.94 5.84
N PHE A 50 -19.04 -27.80 5.84
CA PHE A 50 -20.42 -27.70 6.32
C PHE A 50 -21.44 -27.61 5.19
N TYR A 51 -21.13 -28.14 4.00
CA TYR A 51 -21.98 -28.01 2.80
C TYR A 51 -23.46 -28.41 3.03
N GLN A 52 -23.71 -29.33 3.97
CA GLN A 52 -25.06 -29.80 4.31
C GLN A 52 -25.82 -28.90 5.30
N SER A 53 -25.12 -28.05 6.06
CA SER A 53 -25.72 -27.19 7.09
C SER A 53 -25.61 -25.71 6.70
N ALA A 54 -26.55 -25.24 5.88
CA ALA A 54 -26.65 -23.84 5.48
C ALA A 54 -26.73 -22.90 6.71
N HIS A 55 -27.50 -23.29 7.73
CA HIS A 55 -27.63 -22.51 8.96
C HIS A 55 -26.29 -22.32 9.68
N THR A 56 -25.47 -23.38 9.79
CA THR A 56 -24.14 -23.26 10.41
C THR A 56 -23.22 -22.34 9.60
N GLN A 57 -23.25 -22.44 8.27
CA GLN A 57 -22.46 -21.55 7.40
C GLN A 57 -22.86 -20.08 7.56
N ILE A 58 -24.16 -19.79 7.52
CA ILE A 58 -24.68 -18.41 7.63
C ILE A 58 -24.42 -17.86 9.03
N THR A 59 -24.61 -18.65 10.09
CA THR A 59 -24.32 -18.22 11.47
C THR A 59 -22.84 -17.85 11.62
N ALA A 60 -21.92 -18.69 11.12
CA ALA A 60 -20.50 -18.39 11.11
C ALA A 60 -20.17 -17.13 10.28
N ALA A 61 -20.88 -16.93 9.16
CA ALA A 61 -20.76 -15.73 8.34
C ALA A 61 -21.13 -14.45 9.10
N VAL A 62 -22.27 -14.45 9.78
CA VAL A 62 -22.77 -13.33 10.58
C VAL A 62 -21.78 -12.99 11.71
N ILE A 63 -21.35 -14.00 12.48
CA ILE A 63 -20.40 -13.80 13.59
C ILE A 63 -19.06 -13.26 13.08
N SER A 64 -18.49 -13.85 12.03
CA SER A 64 -17.20 -13.40 11.48
C SER A 64 -17.28 -11.97 10.94
N SER A 65 -18.38 -11.60 10.31
CA SER A 65 -18.62 -10.24 9.79
C SER A 65 -18.73 -9.21 10.90
N LEU A 66 -19.38 -9.55 12.03
CA LEU A 66 -19.40 -8.67 13.21
C LEU A 66 -18.00 -8.40 13.76
N PHE A 67 -17.16 -9.44 13.87
CA PHE A 67 -15.78 -9.28 14.30
C PHE A 67 -14.98 -8.37 13.36
N VAL A 68 -15.15 -8.54 12.05
CA VAL A 68 -14.47 -7.70 11.05
C VAL A 68 -14.97 -6.27 11.10
N LEU A 69 -16.27 -6.05 11.26
CA LEU A 69 -16.87 -4.73 11.37
C LEU A 69 -16.37 -3.99 12.61
N MET A 70 -16.32 -4.66 13.76
CA MET A 70 -15.75 -4.11 15.00
C MET A 70 -14.27 -3.74 14.83
N TYR A 71 -13.50 -4.61 14.15
CA TYR A 71 -12.11 -4.34 13.82
C TYR A 71 -11.98 -3.11 12.88
N LEU A 72 -12.78 -3.02 11.82
CA LEU A 72 -12.74 -1.92 10.86
C LEU A 72 -13.13 -0.58 11.49
N ALA A 73 -14.16 -0.58 12.35
CA ALA A 73 -14.63 0.61 13.06
C ALA A 73 -13.57 1.16 14.02
N SER A 74 -12.81 0.29 14.68
CA SER A 74 -11.76 0.66 15.63
C SER A 74 -10.42 0.98 14.96
N ALA A 75 -9.92 0.11 14.08
CA ALA A 75 -8.58 0.19 13.51
C ALA A 75 -8.46 1.18 12.34
N LYS A 76 -9.52 1.39 11.54
CA LYS A 76 -9.56 2.29 10.37
C LYS A 76 -8.25 2.26 9.55
N PRO A 77 -7.94 1.10 8.94
CA PRO A 77 -6.58 0.74 8.50
C PRO A 77 -5.98 1.66 7.43
N TYR A 78 -6.82 2.33 6.62
CA TYR A 78 -6.37 3.18 5.53
C TYR A 78 -6.04 4.62 5.98
N LYS A 79 -5.05 5.24 5.34
CA LYS A 79 -4.74 6.67 5.52
C LYS A 79 -5.90 7.55 5.06
N HIS A 80 -6.48 7.23 3.91
CA HIS A 80 -7.60 7.98 3.35
C HIS A 80 -8.92 7.62 4.04
N SER A 81 -9.61 8.63 4.58
CA SER A 81 -10.92 8.46 5.24
C SER A 81 -11.97 7.86 4.29
N ILE A 82 -11.94 8.24 3.01
CA ILE A 82 -12.85 7.72 1.98
C ILE A 82 -12.69 6.22 1.79
N LEU A 83 -11.45 5.71 1.70
CA LEU A 83 -11.19 4.27 1.57
C LEU A 83 -11.71 3.50 2.80
N ASN A 84 -11.51 4.02 4.01
CA ASN A 84 -12.10 3.40 5.21
C ASN A 84 -13.63 3.35 5.14
N LYS A 85 -14.28 4.44 4.68
CA LYS A 85 -15.73 4.47 4.54
C LYS A 85 -16.22 3.44 3.52
N PHE A 86 -15.55 3.31 2.38
CA PHE A 86 -15.89 2.29 1.38
C PHE A 86 -15.75 0.87 1.93
N VAL A 87 -14.64 0.57 2.62
CA VAL A 87 -14.43 -0.78 3.18
C VAL A 87 -15.42 -1.08 4.31
N ILE A 88 -15.77 -0.10 5.15
CA ILE A 88 -16.83 -0.26 6.15
C ILE A 88 -18.19 -0.46 5.48
N PHE A 89 -18.50 0.30 4.43
CA PHE A 89 -19.76 0.16 3.69
C PHE A 89 -19.88 -1.22 3.04
N ASP A 90 -18.82 -1.70 2.39
CA ASP A 90 -18.73 -3.05 1.79
C ASP A 90 -19.01 -4.13 2.85
N GLU A 91 -18.39 -3.99 4.02
CA GLU A 91 -18.60 -4.91 5.15
C GLU A 91 -20.03 -4.86 5.70
N ILE A 92 -20.64 -3.67 5.80
CA ILE A 92 -22.04 -3.51 6.23
C ILE A 92 -22.99 -4.16 5.23
N CYS A 93 -22.77 -3.98 3.93
CA CYS A 93 -23.58 -4.61 2.90
C CYS A 93 -23.46 -6.14 2.95
N PHE A 94 -22.26 -6.67 3.14
CA PHE A 94 -22.04 -8.10 3.30
C PHE A 94 -22.74 -8.64 4.57
N PHE A 95 -22.59 -7.95 5.70
CA PHE A 95 -23.25 -8.31 6.96
C PHE A 95 -24.78 -8.31 6.81
N PHE A 96 -25.33 -7.26 6.20
CA PHE A 96 -26.76 -7.16 5.91
C PHE A 96 -27.23 -8.34 5.05
N GLY A 97 -26.48 -8.69 3.99
CA GLY A 97 -26.78 -9.86 3.18
C GLY A 97 -26.80 -11.17 3.97
N CYS A 98 -25.83 -11.37 4.86
CA CYS A 98 -25.79 -12.55 5.73
C CYS A 98 -26.96 -12.60 6.72
N VAL A 99 -27.35 -11.46 7.30
CA VAL A 99 -28.49 -11.38 8.22
C VAL A 99 -29.80 -11.66 7.51
N THR A 100 -29.99 -11.10 6.31
CA THR A 100 -31.15 -11.41 5.46
C THR A 100 -31.20 -12.91 5.18
N LEU A 101 -30.09 -13.51 4.71
CA LEU A 101 -30.03 -14.96 4.50
C LEU A 101 -30.31 -15.77 5.77
N PHE A 102 -29.89 -15.28 6.95
CA PHE A 102 -30.15 -15.96 8.22
C PHE A 102 -31.65 -16.03 8.52
N PHE A 103 -32.38 -14.93 8.38
CA PHE A 103 -33.82 -14.88 8.63
C PHE A 103 -34.65 -15.65 7.59
N PHE A 104 -34.24 -15.63 6.32
CA PHE A 104 -34.96 -16.28 5.22
C PHE A 104 -34.48 -17.71 4.92
N SER A 105 -33.46 -18.22 5.61
CA SER A 105 -33.04 -19.62 5.47
C SER A 105 -33.96 -20.59 6.22
N GLU A 106 -34.76 -20.10 7.18
CA GLU A 106 -35.63 -20.92 8.04
C GLU A 106 -37.14 -20.75 7.76
N SER A 107 -37.53 -19.97 6.76
CA SER A 107 -38.93 -19.67 6.42
C SER A 107 -39.80 -20.87 6.00
N LYS A 108 -39.31 -22.10 6.16
CA LYS A 108 -40.14 -23.32 6.20
C LYS A 108 -40.89 -23.53 7.53
N LEU A 109 -40.74 -22.64 8.51
CA LEU A 109 -41.54 -22.61 9.73
C LEU A 109 -42.97 -22.09 9.44
N ASP A 110 -43.88 -23.01 9.13
CA ASP A 110 -45.35 -22.86 9.21
C ASP A 110 -45.99 -21.63 8.52
N VAL A 111 -45.43 -21.14 7.42
CA VAL A 111 -46.08 -20.11 6.59
C VAL A 111 -46.91 -20.80 5.50
N PRO A 112 -48.20 -20.44 5.29
CA PRO A 112 -49.05 -21.07 4.29
C PRO A 112 -48.41 -21.05 2.90
N ASP A 113 -48.41 -22.21 2.23
CA ASP A 113 -47.66 -22.60 1.01
C ASP A 113 -47.69 -21.65 -0.20
N GLY A 114 -48.45 -20.55 -0.16
CA GLY A 114 -48.58 -19.58 -1.25
C GLY A 114 -47.94 -18.21 -1.04
N LEU A 115 -47.66 -17.78 0.21
CA LEU A 115 -47.15 -16.41 0.48
C LEU A 115 -45.61 -16.38 0.64
N THR A 116 -45.02 -17.52 1.00
CA THR A 116 -43.59 -17.65 1.32
C THR A 116 -42.71 -17.63 0.07
N SER A 117 -43.17 -18.22 -1.04
CA SER A 117 -42.38 -18.31 -2.29
C SER A 117 -42.09 -16.93 -2.88
N ASP A 118 -43.09 -16.04 -2.94
CA ASP A 118 -42.91 -14.72 -3.53
C ASP A 118 -41.94 -13.87 -2.70
N VAL A 119 -42.07 -13.92 -1.37
CA VAL A 119 -41.22 -13.14 -0.46
C VAL A 119 -39.76 -13.62 -0.51
N GLU A 120 -39.53 -14.93 -0.57
CA GLU A 120 -38.18 -15.50 -0.74
C GLU A 120 -37.55 -15.08 -2.07
N ASP A 121 -38.33 -15.15 -3.16
CA ASP A 121 -37.86 -14.74 -4.48
C ASP A 121 -37.52 -13.25 -4.55
N TYR A 122 -38.41 -12.37 -4.07
CA TYR A 122 -38.13 -10.93 -4.02
C TYR A 122 -36.92 -10.61 -3.14
N THR A 123 -36.76 -11.30 -2.01
CA THR A 123 -35.60 -11.14 -1.13
C THR A 123 -34.30 -11.56 -1.82
N GLY A 124 -34.34 -12.67 -2.56
CA GLY A 124 -33.22 -13.11 -3.39
C GLY A 124 -32.82 -12.05 -4.43
N TRP A 125 -33.79 -11.48 -5.14
CA TRP A 125 -33.54 -10.40 -6.10
C TRP A 125 -32.96 -9.14 -5.44
N VAL A 126 -33.45 -8.76 -4.26
CA VAL A 126 -32.89 -7.63 -3.48
C VAL A 126 -31.42 -7.89 -3.14
N LEU A 127 -31.06 -9.10 -2.70
CA LEU A 127 -29.67 -9.47 -2.44
C LEU A 127 -28.80 -9.39 -3.69
N VAL A 128 -29.28 -9.88 -4.83
CA VAL A 128 -28.56 -9.80 -6.11
C VAL A 128 -28.31 -8.34 -6.51
N VAL A 129 -29.30 -7.46 -6.35
CA VAL A 129 -29.16 -6.02 -6.64
C VAL A 129 -28.14 -5.37 -5.71
N ILE A 130 -28.18 -5.67 -4.41
CA ILE A 130 -27.20 -5.14 -3.44
C ILE A 130 -25.78 -5.58 -3.79
N ILE A 131 -25.58 -6.87 -4.06
CA ILE A 131 -24.27 -7.41 -4.46
C ILE A 131 -23.80 -6.77 -5.77
N GLY A 132 -24.70 -6.61 -6.74
CA GLY A 132 -24.42 -5.95 -8.01
C GLY A 132 -23.98 -4.50 -7.84
N LEU A 133 -24.67 -3.73 -7.00
CA LEU A 133 -24.31 -2.33 -6.70
C LEU A 133 -22.96 -2.22 -6.01
N VAL A 134 -22.71 -3.04 -4.98
CA VAL A 134 -21.45 -3.05 -4.23
C VAL A 134 -20.29 -3.43 -5.15
N THR A 135 -20.45 -4.50 -5.94
CA THR A 135 -19.46 -4.94 -6.93
C THR A 135 -19.23 -3.87 -7.99
N GLY A 136 -20.30 -3.23 -8.46
CA GLY A 136 -20.24 -2.13 -9.42
C GLY A 136 -19.45 -0.93 -8.91
N ILE A 137 -19.69 -0.50 -7.67
CA ILE A 137 -18.93 0.59 -7.02
C ILE A 137 -17.46 0.20 -6.87
N ASN A 138 -17.19 -1.03 -6.42
CA ASN A 138 -15.83 -1.53 -6.25
C ASN A 138 -15.07 -1.58 -7.59
N PHE A 139 -15.74 -2.01 -8.66
CA PHE A 139 -15.16 -2.09 -10.00
C PHE A 139 -15.00 -0.72 -10.67
N ALA A 140 -15.96 0.20 -10.48
CA ALA A 140 -15.93 1.51 -11.12
C ALA A 140 -14.98 2.50 -10.43
N TYR A 141 -14.80 2.40 -9.12
CA TYR A 141 -14.01 3.37 -8.35
C TYR A 141 -12.74 2.77 -7.75
N LEU A 142 -12.85 1.71 -6.95
CA LEU A 142 -11.72 1.15 -6.21
C LEU A 142 -10.68 0.53 -7.14
N LEU A 143 -11.12 -0.22 -8.16
CA LEU A 143 -10.23 -0.91 -9.07
C LEU A 143 -9.39 0.07 -9.93
N PRO A 144 -9.96 1.10 -10.60
CA PRO A 144 -9.17 2.06 -11.37
C PRO A 144 -8.16 2.83 -10.52
N VAL A 145 -8.56 3.26 -9.32
CA VAL A 145 -7.66 3.97 -8.39
C VAL A 145 -6.48 3.07 -8.02
N LYS A 146 -6.74 1.82 -7.64
CA LYS A 146 -5.69 0.87 -7.23
C LYS A 146 -4.80 0.44 -8.40
N VAL A 147 -5.36 0.26 -9.60
CA VAL A 147 -4.60 -0.04 -10.81
C VAL A 147 -3.70 1.14 -11.18
N TYR A 148 -4.20 2.38 -11.11
CA TYR A 148 -3.41 3.57 -11.38
C TYR A 148 -2.24 3.74 -10.39
N GLU A 149 -2.52 3.58 -9.09
CA GLU A 149 -1.49 3.61 -8.05
C GLU A 149 -0.44 2.52 -8.25
N SER A 150 -0.87 1.30 -8.58
CA SER A 150 0.01 0.16 -8.85
C SER A 150 0.86 0.39 -10.09
N TYR A 151 0.27 0.89 -11.19
CA TYR A 151 0.98 1.21 -12.42
C TYR A 151 2.07 2.27 -12.18
N LYS A 152 1.75 3.31 -11.40
CA LYS A 152 2.73 4.34 -11.02
C LYS A 152 3.89 3.75 -10.22
N ALA A 153 3.60 2.86 -9.26
CA ALA A 153 4.62 2.19 -8.47
C ALA A 153 5.53 1.28 -9.32
N VAL A 154 4.94 0.50 -10.24
CA VAL A 154 5.68 -0.37 -11.16
C VAL A 154 6.56 0.47 -12.10
N LYS A 155 6.03 1.55 -12.68
CA LYS A 155 6.81 2.44 -13.56
C LYS A 155 7.99 3.09 -12.82
N ALA A 156 7.80 3.53 -11.58
CA ALA A 156 8.87 4.10 -10.77
C ALA A 156 9.97 3.07 -10.47
N LEU A 157 9.58 1.84 -10.13
CA LEU A 157 10.51 0.74 -9.89
C LEU A 157 11.27 0.36 -11.17
N PHE A 158 10.59 0.34 -12.32
CA PHE A 158 11.21 0.08 -13.62
C PHE A 158 12.26 1.16 -13.96
N LEU A 159 11.93 2.44 -13.81
CA LEU A 159 12.88 3.54 -14.04
C LEU A 159 14.08 3.48 -13.08
N TYR A 160 13.85 3.09 -11.82
CA TYR A 160 14.92 2.88 -10.85
C TYR A 160 15.88 1.76 -11.27
N ILE A 161 15.35 0.62 -11.73
CA ILE A 161 16.17 -0.50 -12.24
C ILE A 161 16.95 -0.09 -13.51
N CYS A 162 16.32 0.64 -14.43
CA CYS A 162 16.98 1.15 -15.64
C CYS A 162 18.15 2.08 -15.29
N ASN A 163 17.96 3.00 -14.34
CA ASN A 163 19.01 3.91 -13.88
C ASN A 163 20.19 3.16 -13.20
N LEU A 164 19.89 2.14 -12.37
CA LEU A 164 20.92 1.28 -11.80
C LEU A 164 21.73 0.53 -12.86
N THR A 165 21.06 0.08 -13.92
CA THR A 165 21.72 -0.63 -15.03
C THR A 165 22.60 0.33 -15.83
N ALA A 166 22.13 1.55 -16.11
CA ALA A 166 22.92 2.59 -16.78
C ALA A 166 24.18 2.99 -15.98
N ASN A 167 24.06 3.19 -14.66
CA ASN A 167 25.20 3.53 -13.80
C ASN A 167 26.23 2.41 -13.64
N ARG A 168 25.82 1.13 -13.74
CA ARG A 168 26.76 -0.01 -13.78
C ARG A 168 27.60 -0.04 -15.05
N VAL A 169 27.07 0.45 -16.18
CA VAL A 169 27.82 0.52 -17.45
C VAL A 169 28.87 1.64 -17.39
N HIS A 170 28.54 2.79 -16.82
CA HIS A 170 29.50 3.89 -16.65
C HIS A 170 30.65 3.54 -15.69
N THR A 171 30.37 2.93 -14.54
CA THR A 171 31.43 2.49 -13.60
C THR A 171 32.35 1.41 -14.17
N LYS A 172 31.88 0.58 -15.11
CA LYS A 172 32.73 -0.42 -15.78
C LYS A 172 33.62 0.19 -16.87
N ASN A 173 33.22 1.29 -17.49
CA ASN A 173 34.03 2.04 -18.46
C ASN A 173 35.03 2.99 -17.80
N ASP A 174 34.69 3.59 -16.65
CA ASP A 174 35.60 4.47 -15.92
C ASP A 174 36.73 3.71 -15.19
N GLY A 175 36.55 2.40 -14.95
CA GLY A 175 37.59 1.50 -14.44
C GLY A 175 38.74 1.20 -15.42
N VAL A 176 38.70 1.69 -16.67
CA VAL A 176 39.76 1.52 -17.69
C VAL A 176 40.52 2.82 -17.96
N ARG A 177 40.19 3.94 -17.30
CA ARG A 177 41.05 5.13 -17.32
C ARG A 177 42.12 4.97 -16.26
N LYS A 178 43.24 4.33 -16.62
CA LYS A 178 44.49 4.39 -15.86
C LYS A 178 44.78 5.85 -15.55
N VAL A 179 44.57 6.26 -14.30
CA VAL A 179 45.09 7.52 -13.79
C VAL A 179 46.60 7.37 -13.84
N ASN A 180 47.23 8.04 -14.79
CA ASN A 180 48.68 8.19 -14.82
C ASN A 180 49.02 9.10 -13.64
N TYR A 181 49.33 8.50 -12.49
CA TYR A 181 49.89 9.25 -11.39
C TYR A 181 51.27 9.73 -11.86
N PRO A 182 51.57 11.04 -11.83
CA PRO A 182 52.95 11.47 -11.99
C PRO A 182 53.76 10.80 -10.89
N ASP A 183 54.89 10.19 -11.28
CA ASP A 183 55.82 9.54 -10.36
C ASP A 183 56.08 10.47 -9.18
N VAL A 184 55.63 10.03 -8.00
CA VAL A 184 55.89 10.72 -6.75
C VAL A 184 57.37 10.48 -6.46
N ASP A 185 58.18 11.48 -6.74
CA ASP A 185 59.58 11.53 -6.31
C ASP A 185 59.62 11.33 -4.79
N THR A 186 60.19 10.21 -4.37
CA THR A 186 60.31 9.79 -2.96
C THR A 186 61.50 10.45 -2.27
N SER A 187 62.04 11.53 -2.84
CA SER A 187 63.09 12.31 -2.22
C SER A 187 62.64 12.92 -0.88
N PRO A 188 63.53 13.03 0.13
CA PRO A 188 63.20 13.52 1.46
C PRO A 188 62.60 14.94 1.50
N GLN A 189 62.72 15.71 0.41
CA GLN A 189 62.17 17.06 0.29
C GLN A 189 60.66 17.09 0.03
N GLY A 190 60.07 16.06 -0.58
CA GLY A 190 58.63 16.01 -0.89
C GLY A 190 57.72 15.86 0.34
N ASN A 191 58.22 15.23 1.41
CA ASN A 191 57.45 15.01 2.64
C ASN A 191 57.22 16.29 3.46
N HIS A 192 58.04 17.33 3.26
CA HIS A 192 57.87 18.60 3.95
C HIS A 192 56.71 19.42 3.35
N ALA A 193 56.56 19.42 2.02
CA ALA A 193 55.49 20.12 1.32
C ALA A 193 54.10 19.49 1.57
N MET A 194 54.03 18.16 1.67
CA MET A 194 52.77 17.47 1.97
C MET A 194 52.29 17.71 3.41
N LYS A 195 53.22 17.80 4.38
CA LYS A 195 52.87 18.19 5.76
C LYS A 195 52.37 19.62 5.84
N GLU A 196 52.99 20.56 5.13
CA GLU A 196 52.58 21.96 5.11
C GLU A 196 51.20 22.16 4.43
N TYR A 197 50.89 21.36 3.40
CA TYR A 197 49.59 21.36 2.74
C TYR A 197 48.47 20.81 3.65
N LEU A 198 48.74 19.74 4.40
CA LEU A 198 47.77 19.14 5.33
C LEU A 198 47.52 20.03 6.56
N GLU A 199 48.54 20.73 7.07
CA GLU A 199 48.37 21.72 8.14
C GLU A 199 47.57 22.95 7.69
N ARG A 200 47.72 23.40 6.43
CA ARG A 200 46.88 24.47 5.87
C ARG A 200 45.43 24.04 5.69
N LYS A 201 45.16 22.79 5.31
CA LYS A 201 43.78 22.28 5.18
C LYS A 201 43.11 21.98 6.52
N GLY A 202 43.86 21.62 7.56
CA GLY A 202 43.31 21.40 8.90
C GLY A 202 42.82 22.66 9.63
N LYS A 203 43.20 23.86 9.18
CA LYS A 203 42.84 25.15 9.81
C LYS A 203 41.72 25.93 9.11
N LEU A 204 41.16 25.43 7.99
CA LEU A 204 40.05 26.10 7.30
C LEU A 204 38.70 25.54 7.73
N HIS A 205 38.15 26.15 8.78
CA HIS A 205 36.72 26.15 9.11
C HIS A 205 35.89 26.82 7.97
N PRO A 206 34.56 26.66 7.94
CA PRO A 206 33.77 26.39 6.76
C PRO A 206 33.21 27.69 6.16
N HIS A 207 33.68 28.08 4.99
CA HIS A 207 32.93 29.04 4.18
C HIS A 207 33.22 28.78 2.70
N ASN A 208 32.14 28.58 1.95
CA ASN A 208 32.04 28.43 0.49
C ASN A 208 31.64 27.02 0.03
N ALA A 209 30.37 26.71 0.24
CA ALA A 209 29.63 25.83 -0.65
C ALA A 209 29.61 26.47 -2.06
N SER A 210 30.08 25.72 -3.05
CA SER A 210 30.04 26.10 -4.46
C SER A 210 28.60 26.28 -4.97
N PRO A 211 28.29 27.27 -5.83
CA PRO A 211 26.92 27.59 -6.26
C PRO A 211 26.25 26.52 -7.14
N GLU A 212 26.99 25.54 -7.67
CA GLU A 212 26.45 24.60 -8.67
C GLU A 212 25.41 23.61 -8.13
N ASN A 213 25.36 23.35 -6.82
CA ASN A 213 24.34 22.45 -6.25
C ASN A 213 22.96 23.10 -6.09
N SER A 214 22.85 24.44 -6.14
CA SER A 214 21.59 25.15 -6.00
C SER A 214 20.69 25.11 -7.24
N ARG A 215 21.24 24.76 -8.41
CA ARG A 215 20.50 24.74 -9.68
C ARG A 215 19.66 23.46 -9.85
N PHE A 216 20.13 22.33 -9.32
CA PHE A 216 19.42 21.05 -9.38
C PHE A 216 18.26 20.96 -8.37
N GLU A 217 18.37 21.57 -7.19
CA GLU A 217 17.24 21.63 -6.24
C GLU A 217 16.10 22.53 -6.77
N SER A 218 16.41 23.60 -7.52
CA SER A 218 15.37 24.49 -8.08
C SER A 218 14.53 23.88 -9.21
N LEU A 219 15.05 22.84 -9.88
CA LEU A 219 14.34 22.12 -10.95
C LEU A 219 13.46 21.01 -10.37
N ALA A 220 13.91 20.32 -9.32
CA ALA A 220 13.12 19.30 -8.64
C ALA A 220 11.86 19.89 -7.95
N ASP A 221 11.93 21.12 -7.45
CA ASP A 221 10.81 21.75 -6.73
C ASP A 221 9.77 22.36 -7.70
N LYS A 222 10.17 22.74 -8.92
CA LYS A 222 9.25 23.27 -9.94
C LYS A 222 8.34 22.19 -10.55
N ASP A 223 8.82 20.97 -10.74
CA ASP A 223 7.98 19.87 -11.25
C ASP A 223 6.96 19.37 -10.22
N ILE A 224 7.28 19.47 -8.93
CA ILE A 224 6.34 19.07 -7.85
C ILE A 224 5.20 20.09 -7.73
N THR A 225 5.43 21.36 -8.05
CA THR A 225 4.42 22.42 -7.85
C THR A 225 3.41 22.51 -9.00
N GLN A 226 3.76 22.11 -10.24
CA GLN A 226 2.81 22.11 -11.36
C GLN A 226 1.79 20.96 -11.34
N SER A 227 2.06 19.85 -10.63
CA SER A 227 1.13 18.72 -10.56
C SER A 227 -0.04 18.89 -9.57
N TYR A 228 -0.08 19.98 -8.79
CA TYR A 228 -1.16 20.26 -7.82
C TYR A 228 -2.04 21.46 -8.18
N ARG A 229 -1.88 22.04 -9.39
CA ARG A 229 -2.84 22.97 -10.00
C ARG A 229 -3.44 22.32 -11.24
N LYS A 230 -4.40 21.42 -11.05
CA LYS A 230 -5.50 21.11 -11.97
C LYS A 230 -6.49 20.21 -11.25
#